data_AF-A0A662WZX8-F1
#
_entry.id   AF-A0A662WZX8-F1
#
_cell.length_a   1.000
_cell.length_b   1.000
_cell.length_c   1.000
_cell.angle_alpha   90.00
_cell.angle_beta   90.00
_cell.angle_gamma   90.00
#
_symmetry.space_group_name_H-M   'P 1'
#
loop_
_entity.id
_entity.type
_entity.pdbx_description
1 polymer ?
#
loop_
_entity_poly.entity_id
_entity_poly.type
_entity_poly.pdbx_seq_one_letter_code
_entity_poly.pdbx_strand_id
1 'polypeptide(L)'
;MRMLRSSSSLLLLAPGRRALQAAASSVSAAPQSSDASVFEALALENGRVLPQPLVTRRVFEYLGVAVKEPPRALPNKALFAPALVHKLTPLARWSFQQYDTEAERQAAADAVFAALQPHTNMAKSMVWRQYFLRQFFLSGASLRSYLHAFKSHRDVTAVASAASTKTEAEEENKTDDDDELEGSEDAEPVAASAPTKSKRSQKKRHQTEEKVAVLSESDEWEWVPLYVATGIVKEFCLRGRFAEAIEAYASLPLTDAVRQDIVQLLQDYEQFPTVLYLYEVHRAIGTNVEPLDVAPELNALKKLGRLEEVNARFQELPVKQQGRADVQKLMED
;
A
#
# COMPACT_ATOMS: atom_id res chain seq x y z
N MET A 1 -20.87 -50.34 -1.69
CA MET A 1 -20.31 -48.97 -1.86
C MET A 1 -21.27 -47.93 -1.29
N ARG A 2 -20.81 -47.11 -0.36
CA ARG A 2 -21.20 -45.70 -0.09
C ARG A 2 -20.40 -45.26 1.14
N MET A 3 -19.48 -44.32 0.99
CA MET A 3 -18.63 -43.87 2.09
C MET A 3 -19.39 -42.95 3.04
N LEU A 4 -19.08 -43.07 4.34
CA LEU A 4 -19.53 -42.13 5.37
C LEU A 4 -18.82 -40.79 5.19
N ARG A 5 -19.57 -39.68 5.29
CA ARG A 5 -18.99 -38.34 5.38
C ARG A 5 -18.41 -38.14 6.78
N SER A 6 -17.08 -38.10 6.91
CA SER A 6 -16.43 -37.68 8.15
C SER A 6 -16.33 -36.15 8.19
N SER A 7 -17.24 -35.51 8.93
CA SER A 7 -17.16 -34.08 9.24
C SER A 7 -16.13 -33.82 10.33
N SER A 8 -14.85 -33.85 9.97
CA SER A 8 -13.74 -33.67 10.91
C SER A 8 -13.50 -32.19 11.23
N SER A 9 -14.27 -31.64 12.17
CA SER A 9 -14.05 -30.29 12.71
C SER A 9 -12.72 -30.23 13.50
N LEU A 10 -11.68 -29.64 12.91
CA LEU A 10 -10.37 -29.48 13.54
C LEU A 10 -10.38 -28.37 14.62
N LEU A 11 -10.63 -28.80 15.86
CA LEU A 11 -10.33 -28.02 17.07
C LEU A 11 -8.81 -27.99 17.29
N LEU A 12 -8.14 -27.03 16.64
CA LEU A 12 -6.70 -26.76 16.85
C LEU A 12 -6.47 -25.86 18.08
N LEU A 13 -5.32 -26.06 18.74
CA LEU A 13 -5.14 -25.72 20.15
C LEU A 13 -4.98 -24.21 20.42
N ALA A 14 -5.56 -23.75 21.52
CA ALA A 14 -5.70 -22.34 21.87
C ALA A 14 -4.60 -21.62 22.73
N PRO A 15 -3.38 -22.14 23.02
CA PRO A 15 -2.39 -21.40 23.81
C PRO A 15 -1.96 -20.06 23.18
N GLY A 16 -1.54 -20.08 21.91
CA GLY A 16 -0.83 -18.95 21.27
C GLY A 16 -1.68 -17.68 21.12
N ARG A 17 -2.97 -17.81 20.80
CA ARG A 17 -3.87 -16.65 20.58
C ARG A 17 -4.01 -15.75 21.81
N ARG A 18 -3.98 -16.30 23.02
CA ARG A 18 -4.17 -15.51 24.26
C ARG A 18 -2.97 -14.62 24.59
N ALA A 19 -1.74 -15.05 24.29
CA ALA A 19 -0.55 -14.25 24.55
C ALA A 19 -0.51 -12.97 23.70
N LEU A 20 -0.82 -13.09 22.40
CA LEU A 20 -0.87 -11.94 21.49
C LEU A 20 -2.05 -11.00 21.78
N GLN A 21 -3.23 -11.55 22.13
CA GLN A 21 -4.39 -10.73 22.53
C GLN A 21 -4.16 -9.95 23.83
N ALA A 22 -3.42 -10.52 24.79
CA ALA A 22 -3.06 -9.82 26.03
C ALA A 22 -2.11 -8.62 25.76
N ALA A 23 -1.13 -8.77 24.86
CA ALA A 23 -0.25 -7.67 24.46
C ALA A 23 -1.02 -6.55 23.73
N ALA A 24 -1.88 -6.91 22.77
CA ALA A 24 -2.66 -5.96 21.98
C ALA A 24 -3.64 -5.12 22.81
N SER A 25 -4.11 -5.63 23.95
CA SER A 25 -5.12 -4.98 24.80
C SER A 25 -4.58 -3.85 25.69
N SER A 26 -3.26 -3.59 25.69
CA SER A 26 -2.62 -2.66 26.63
C SER A 26 -2.44 -1.22 26.13
N VAL A 27 -2.59 -0.97 24.82
CA VAL A 27 -2.49 0.37 24.22
C VAL A 27 -3.87 1.05 24.21
N SER A 28 -4.34 1.43 25.40
CA SER A 28 -5.61 2.17 25.55
C SER A 28 -5.53 3.54 24.87
N ALA A 29 -6.29 3.73 23.80
CA ALA A 29 -6.43 5.03 23.15
C ALA A 29 -7.17 6.02 24.09
N ALA A 30 -6.53 7.15 24.39
CA ALA A 30 -7.16 8.21 25.17
C ALA A 30 -8.31 8.88 24.37
N PRO A 31 -9.45 9.20 24.99
CA PRO A 31 -10.62 9.70 24.28
C PRO A 31 -10.45 11.15 23.81
N GLN A 32 -10.12 11.35 22.53
CA GLN A 32 -10.07 12.67 21.87
C GLN A 32 -11.48 13.16 21.46
N SER A 33 -12.40 13.22 22.44
CA SER A 33 -13.82 13.47 22.18
C SER A 33 -14.17 14.88 21.67
N SER A 34 -13.35 15.90 21.98
CA SER A 34 -13.54 17.25 21.46
C SER A 34 -13.31 17.30 19.95
N ASP A 35 -12.14 16.85 19.51
CA ASP A 35 -11.65 17.11 18.16
C ASP A 35 -12.36 16.22 17.13
N ALA A 36 -12.78 15.02 17.53
CA ALA A 36 -13.61 14.14 16.71
C ALA A 36 -14.90 14.84 16.24
N SER A 37 -15.60 15.56 17.12
CA SER A 37 -16.82 16.30 16.77
C SER A 37 -16.57 17.44 15.77
N VAL A 38 -15.40 18.07 15.85
CA VAL A 38 -14.98 19.14 14.93
C VAL A 38 -14.68 18.58 13.54
N PHE A 39 -14.08 17.39 13.45
CA PHE A 39 -13.79 16.73 12.17
C PHE A 39 -15.04 16.11 11.52
N GLU A 40 -15.93 15.51 12.32
CA GLU A 40 -17.25 15.04 11.84
C GLU A 40 -18.02 16.18 11.16
N ALA A 41 -18.08 17.37 11.77
CA ALA A 41 -18.79 18.54 11.24
C ALA A 41 -18.22 19.13 9.91
N LEU A 42 -17.02 18.71 9.48
CA LEU A 42 -16.48 19.08 8.17
C LEU A 42 -17.17 18.35 7.02
N ALA A 43 -17.69 17.14 7.27
CA ALA A 43 -18.24 16.26 6.25
C ALA A 43 -19.68 15.79 6.51
N LEU A 44 -20.11 15.76 7.78
CA LEU A 44 -21.47 15.40 8.20
C LEU A 44 -22.28 16.63 8.62
N GLU A 45 -23.57 16.58 8.33
CA GLU A 45 -24.57 17.48 8.91
C GLU A 45 -25.86 16.68 9.15
N ASN A 46 -26.34 16.66 10.40
CA ASN A 46 -27.52 15.88 10.81
C ASN A 46 -27.48 14.38 10.40
N GLY A 47 -26.32 13.72 10.57
CA GLY A 47 -26.11 12.31 10.19
C GLY A 47 -26.02 12.06 8.67
N ARG A 48 -25.86 13.11 7.86
CA ARG A 48 -25.78 12.99 6.40
C ARG A 48 -24.48 13.56 5.86
N VAL A 49 -23.84 12.80 4.98
CA VAL A 49 -22.64 13.25 4.26
C VAL A 49 -23.02 14.39 3.31
N LEU A 50 -22.29 15.49 3.41
CA LEU A 50 -22.49 16.68 2.60
C LEU A 50 -21.97 16.49 1.16
N PRO A 51 -22.54 17.21 0.18
CA PRO A 51 -22.00 17.26 -1.18
C PRO A 51 -20.51 17.60 -1.21
N GLN A 52 -19.73 16.84 -1.99
CA GLN A 52 -18.26 16.94 -2.03
C GLN A 52 -17.69 18.36 -2.19
N PRO A 53 -18.29 19.31 -2.97
CA PRO A 53 -17.81 20.69 -3.02
C PRO A 53 -17.88 21.42 -1.67
N LEU A 54 -18.92 21.16 -0.86
CA LEU A 54 -19.08 21.77 0.46
C LEU A 54 -18.09 21.17 1.48
N VAL A 55 -17.86 19.85 1.44
CA VAL A 55 -16.83 19.19 2.27
C VAL A 55 -15.45 19.73 1.92
N THR A 56 -15.15 19.85 0.62
CA THR A 56 -13.89 20.41 0.11
C THR A 56 -13.69 21.83 0.63
N ARG A 57 -14.72 22.67 0.54
CA ARG A 57 -14.67 24.03 1.10
C ARG A 57 -14.44 24.05 2.61
N ARG A 58 -15.21 23.29 3.42
CA ARG A 58 -15.07 23.24 4.88
C ARG A 58 -13.67 22.76 5.31
N VAL A 59 -13.14 21.72 4.66
CA VAL A 59 -11.79 21.20 4.92
C VAL A 59 -10.72 22.25 4.63
N PHE A 60 -10.88 23.07 3.58
CA PHE A 60 -9.88 24.10 3.23
C PHE A 60 -9.96 25.32 4.14
N GLU A 61 -11.18 25.75 4.50
CA GLU A 61 -11.42 26.79 5.50
C GLU A 61 -10.82 26.37 6.87
N TYR A 62 -11.03 25.11 7.29
CA TYR A 62 -10.35 24.54 8.45
C TYR A 62 -8.82 24.59 8.32
N LEU A 63 -8.25 24.10 7.21
CA LEU A 63 -6.80 24.07 6.97
C LEU A 63 -6.16 25.46 6.80
N GLY A 64 -6.96 26.52 6.55
CA GLY A 64 -6.46 27.85 6.22
C GLY A 64 -5.91 27.97 4.79
N VAL A 65 -6.37 27.12 3.87
CA VAL A 65 -5.98 27.13 2.45
C VAL A 65 -6.98 27.98 1.68
N ALA A 66 -6.49 28.96 0.91
CA ALA A 66 -7.36 29.80 0.08
C ALA A 66 -8.06 28.96 -1.00
N VAL A 67 -9.37 28.77 -0.85
CA VAL A 67 -10.22 28.14 -1.87
C VAL A 67 -10.18 29.00 -3.12
N LYS A 68 -9.68 28.42 -4.21
CA LYS A 68 -9.84 28.92 -5.57
C LYS A 68 -10.63 27.88 -6.35
N GLU A 69 -11.44 28.33 -7.29
CA GLU A 69 -12.19 27.45 -8.19
C GLU A 69 -11.49 27.49 -9.57
N PRO A 70 -11.05 26.34 -10.13
CA PRO A 70 -10.98 25.01 -9.51
C PRO A 70 -9.86 24.91 -8.43
N PRO A 71 -9.98 23.98 -7.46
CA PRO A 71 -9.02 23.83 -6.37
C PRO A 71 -7.62 23.41 -6.86
N ARG A 72 -6.69 24.38 -6.85
CA ARG A 72 -5.31 24.17 -7.33
C ARG A 72 -4.48 23.40 -6.30
N ALA A 73 -4.04 22.20 -6.68
CA ALA A 73 -3.15 21.31 -5.93
C ALA A 73 -2.09 22.04 -5.09
N LEU A 74 -1.98 21.68 -3.79
CA LEU A 74 -0.89 22.18 -2.95
C LEU A 74 0.45 21.65 -3.49
N PRO A 75 1.49 22.49 -3.60
CA PRO A 75 2.83 21.99 -3.88
C PRO A 75 3.31 21.12 -2.71
N ASN A 76 4.21 20.17 -2.96
CA ASN A 76 4.86 19.37 -1.90
C ASN A 76 5.51 20.26 -0.79
N LYS A 77 5.83 21.53 -1.10
CA LYS A 77 6.27 22.55 -0.15
C LYS A 77 5.30 22.76 1.04
N ALA A 78 4.02 22.44 0.87
CA ALA A 78 3.01 22.56 1.92
C ALA A 78 3.26 21.62 3.12
N LEU A 79 3.93 20.48 2.93
CA LEU A 79 4.38 19.59 4.01
C LEU A 79 5.47 20.20 4.90
N PHE A 80 6.02 21.36 4.53
CA PHE A 80 7.00 22.10 5.31
C PHE A 80 6.41 23.39 5.90
N ALA A 81 5.09 23.62 5.77
CA ALA A 81 4.38 24.74 6.41
C ALA A 81 3.82 24.29 7.78
N PRO A 82 4.40 24.68 8.93
CA PRO A 82 4.09 24.06 10.22
C PRO A 82 2.62 24.22 10.63
N ALA A 83 2.02 25.39 10.36
CA ALA A 83 0.61 25.67 10.67
C ALA A 83 -0.36 24.77 9.89
N LEU A 84 -0.04 24.41 8.64
CA LEU A 84 -0.85 23.47 7.86
C LEU A 84 -0.67 22.04 8.39
N VAL A 85 0.57 21.60 8.60
CA VAL A 85 0.87 20.24 9.08
C VAL A 85 0.27 19.99 10.46
N HIS A 86 0.25 20.99 11.35
CA HIS A 86 -0.36 20.91 12.67
C HIS A 86 -1.87 20.64 12.62
N LYS A 87 -2.58 21.16 11.61
CA LYS A 87 -4.01 20.91 11.38
C LYS A 87 -4.29 19.65 10.55
N LEU A 88 -3.50 19.39 9.52
CA LEU A 88 -3.66 18.23 8.63
C LEU A 88 -3.38 16.91 9.36
N THR A 89 -2.45 16.91 10.32
CA THR A 89 -2.03 15.71 11.05
C THR A 89 -3.14 15.06 11.88
N PRO A 90 -3.84 15.76 12.79
CA PRO A 90 -4.96 15.17 13.52
C PRO A 90 -6.13 14.81 12.60
N LEU A 91 -6.47 15.66 11.62
CA LEU A 91 -7.51 15.37 10.63
C LEU A 91 -7.24 14.05 9.88
N ALA A 92 -6.04 13.86 9.35
CA ALA A 92 -5.66 12.64 8.64
C ALA A 92 -5.70 11.38 9.54
N ARG A 93 -5.32 11.50 10.82
CA ARG A 93 -5.39 10.37 11.78
C ARG A 93 -6.83 10.02 12.12
N TRP A 94 -7.67 11.01 12.40
CA TRP A 94 -9.09 10.84 12.63
C TRP A 94 -9.74 10.16 11.41
N SER A 95 -9.46 10.62 10.18
CA SER A 95 -10.02 10.02 8.97
C SER A 95 -9.60 8.56 8.79
N PHE A 96 -8.36 8.18 9.14
CA PHE A 96 -7.97 6.75 9.15
C PHE A 96 -8.75 5.94 10.19
N GLN A 97 -8.99 6.49 11.39
CA GLN A 97 -9.70 5.79 12.46
C GLN A 97 -11.19 5.54 12.16
N GLN A 98 -11.82 6.34 11.31
CA GLN A 98 -13.26 6.19 11.05
C GLN A 98 -13.63 5.01 10.15
N TYR A 99 -12.67 4.45 9.39
CA TYR A 99 -12.94 3.35 8.45
C TYR A 99 -13.42 2.05 9.11
N ASP A 100 -13.09 1.83 10.38
CA ASP A 100 -13.51 0.65 11.14
C ASP A 100 -14.75 0.95 12.03
N THR A 101 -15.53 1.99 11.70
CA THR A 101 -16.66 2.49 12.52
C THR A 101 -18.01 2.48 11.76
N GLU A 102 -18.93 3.39 12.11
CA GLU A 102 -20.26 3.50 11.48
C GLU A 102 -20.17 3.98 10.02
N ALA A 103 -21.08 3.51 9.17
CA ALA A 103 -21.05 3.82 7.73
C ALA A 103 -21.11 5.33 7.41
N GLU A 104 -21.80 6.13 8.24
CA GLU A 104 -21.81 7.59 8.12
C GLU A 104 -20.41 8.20 8.35
N ARG A 105 -19.67 7.71 9.36
CA ARG A 105 -18.30 8.13 9.69
C ARG A 105 -17.29 7.65 8.64
N GLN A 106 -17.44 6.43 8.14
CA GLN A 106 -16.65 5.93 7.00
C GLN A 106 -16.80 6.85 5.78
N ALA A 107 -18.04 7.12 5.37
CA ALA A 107 -18.30 7.97 4.22
C ALA A 107 -17.89 9.45 4.45
N ALA A 108 -17.93 9.92 5.70
CA ALA A 108 -17.37 11.22 6.08
C ALA A 108 -15.84 11.26 5.90
N ALA A 109 -15.13 10.22 6.31
CA ALA A 109 -13.68 10.11 6.10
C ALA A 109 -13.32 9.99 4.61
N ASP A 110 -14.07 9.23 3.81
CA ASP A 110 -13.88 9.20 2.36
C ASP A 110 -14.10 10.58 1.71
N ALA A 111 -15.11 11.34 2.14
CA ALA A 111 -15.34 12.70 1.66
C ALA A 111 -14.21 13.67 2.05
N VAL A 112 -13.63 13.51 3.26
CA VAL A 112 -12.44 14.27 3.69
C VAL A 112 -11.20 13.87 2.89
N PHE A 113 -10.92 12.58 2.70
CA PHE A 113 -9.81 12.13 1.86
C PHE A 113 -9.97 12.62 0.41
N ALA A 114 -11.17 12.53 -0.17
CA ALA A 114 -11.50 13.08 -1.49
C ALA A 114 -11.36 14.62 -1.56
N ALA A 115 -11.64 15.35 -0.48
CA ALA A 115 -11.41 16.79 -0.39
C ALA A 115 -9.91 17.12 -0.36
N LEU A 116 -9.10 16.34 0.36
CA LEU A 116 -7.65 16.49 0.41
C LEU A 116 -6.97 16.04 -0.91
N GLN A 117 -7.59 15.12 -1.65
CA GLN A 117 -7.05 14.41 -2.82
C GLN A 117 -6.44 15.29 -3.93
N PRO A 118 -7.00 16.46 -4.34
CA PRO A 118 -6.38 17.32 -5.33
C PRO A 118 -5.04 17.91 -4.86
N HIS A 119 -4.84 18.02 -3.54
CA HIS A 119 -3.71 18.68 -2.92
C HIS A 119 -2.68 17.69 -2.35
N THR A 120 -3.13 16.50 -1.93
CA THR A 120 -2.34 15.58 -1.12
C THR A 120 -2.41 14.13 -1.63
N ASN A 121 -2.36 13.91 -2.94
CA ASN A 121 -2.61 12.58 -3.51
C ASN A 121 -1.52 11.54 -3.17
N MET A 122 -1.83 10.58 -2.28
CA MET A 122 -0.93 9.49 -1.88
C MET A 122 -0.70 8.39 -2.94
N ALA A 123 -1.61 8.24 -3.91
CA ALA A 123 -1.40 7.34 -5.04
C ALA A 123 -0.34 7.92 -6.00
N LYS A 124 -0.46 9.21 -6.37
CA LYS A 124 0.42 9.91 -7.31
C LYS A 124 1.77 10.36 -6.73
N SER A 125 1.83 10.77 -5.46
CA SER A 125 3.05 11.37 -4.86
C SER A 125 3.63 10.49 -3.75
N MET A 126 4.89 10.07 -3.92
CA MET A 126 5.65 9.33 -2.90
C MET A 126 5.77 10.12 -1.58
N VAL A 127 5.91 11.45 -1.65
CA VAL A 127 6.04 12.31 -0.45
C VAL A 127 4.73 12.34 0.35
N TRP A 128 3.59 12.50 -0.34
CA TRP A 128 2.29 12.41 0.30
C TRP A 128 2.02 10.98 0.81
N ARG A 129 2.42 9.94 0.07
CA ARG A 129 2.32 8.54 0.52
C ARG A 129 3.07 8.29 1.82
N GLN A 130 4.33 8.74 1.92
CA GLN A 130 5.12 8.63 3.16
C GLN A 130 4.49 9.42 4.31
N TYR A 131 3.92 10.60 4.05
CA TYR A 131 3.19 11.37 5.06
C TYR A 131 1.95 10.63 5.57
N PHE A 132 1.07 10.17 4.68
CA PHE A 132 -0.16 9.47 5.05
C PHE A 132 0.12 8.12 5.69
N LEU A 133 1.07 7.34 5.16
CA LEU A 133 1.52 6.08 5.78
C LEU A 133 2.02 6.31 7.21
N ARG A 134 2.81 7.37 7.44
CA ARG A 134 3.23 7.76 8.80
C ARG A 134 2.05 8.15 9.70
N GLN A 135 1.04 8.87 9.21
CA GLN A 135 -0.13 9.20 10.03
C GLN A 135 -1.02 7.99 10.30
N PHE A 136 -1.19 7.09 9.34
CA PHE A 136 -1.85 5.79 9.51
C PHE A 136 -1.19 5.00 10.66
N PHE A 137 0.13 4.78 10.61
CA PHE A 137 0.85 4.08 11.68
C PHE A 137 0.73 4.75 13.05
N LEU A 138 0.57 6.08 13.10
CA LEU A 138 0.38 6.87 14.31
C LEU A 138 -1.10 7.09 14.71
N SER A 139 -2.04 6.52 13.96
CA SER A 139 -3.49 6.55 14.25
C SER A 139 -3.98 5.27 14.94
N GLY A 140 -3.26 4.16 14.80
CA GLY A 140 -3.65 2.85 15.33
C GLY A 140 -4.70 2.09 14.49
N ALA A 141 -5.20 2.69 13.40
CA ALA A 141 -6.22 2.10 12.52
C ALA A 141 -5.78 0.76 11.86
N SER A 142 -6.73 0.02 11.29
CA SER A 142 -6.48 -1.27 10.63
C SER A 142 -5.81 -1.13 9.25
N LEU A 143 -5.21 -2.21 8.76
CA LEU A 143 -4.67 -2.28 7.40
C LEU A 143 -5.72 -1.87 6.34
N ARG A 144 -6.97 -2.29 6.53
CA ARG A 144 -8.09 -1.98 5.64
C ARG A 144 -8.33 -0.48 5.53
N SER A 145 -8.19 0.26 6.64
CA SER A 145 -8.32 1.72 6.68
C SER A 145 -7.32 2.44 5.77
N TYR A 146 -6.05 1.98 5.74
CA TYR A 146 -5.05 2.55 4.84
C TYR A 146 -5.33 2.20 3.37
N LEU A 147 -5.71 0.94 3.10
CA LEU A 147 -6.01 0.49 1.74
C LEU A 147 -7.26 1.19 1.18
N HIS A 148 -8.29 1.46 1.99
CA HIS A 148 -9.49 2.20 1.56
C HIS A 148 -9.15 3.64 1.14
N ALA A 149 -8.41 4.38 1.98
CA ALA A 149 -7.96 5.73 1.65
C ALA A 149 -7.06 5.75 0.39
N PHE A 150 -6.14 4.78 0.26
CA PHE A 150 -5.29 4.65 -0.92
C PHE A 150 -6.10 4.33 -2.19
N LYS A 151 -7.13 3.47 -2.08
CA LYS A 151 -8.06 3.15 -3.17
C LYS A 151 -8.84 4.39 -3.62
N SER A 152 -9.46 5.12 -2.69
CA SER A 152 -10.16 6.38 -2.96
C SER A 152 -9.24 7.38 -3.70
N HIS A 153 -8.00 7.55 -3.22
CA HIS A 153 -7.02 8.41 -3.86
C HIS A 153 -6.57 7.95 -5.25
N ARG A 154 -6.58 6.64 -5.54
CA ARG A 154 -6.22 6.02 -6.82
C ARG A 154 -7.38 6.10 -7.83
N ASP A 155 -8.57 5.68 -7.45
CA ASP A 155 -9.68 5.45 -8.37
C ASP A 155 -10.18 6.78 -8.97
N VAL A 156 -10.23 7.86 -8.18
CA VAL A 156 -10.49 9.22 -8.68
C VAL A 156 -9.40 9.70 -9.64
N THR A 157 -8.15 9.20 -9.56
CA THR A 157 -7.14 9.54 -10.57
C THR A 157 -7.31 8.80 -11.89
N ALA A 158 -7.87 7.58 -11.87
CA ALA A 158 -8.23 6.86 -13.09
C ALA A 158 -9.39 7.56 -13.83
N VAL A 159 -10.40 8.05 -13.07
CA VAL A 159 -11.47 8.89 -13.61
C VAL A 159 -10.92 10.18 -14.22
N ALA A 160 -10.01 10.87 -13.53
CA ALA A 160 -9.40 12.11 -14.03
C ALA A 160 -8.57 11.91 -15.31
N SER A 161 -7.82 10.80 -15.44
CA SER A 161 -7.12 10.48 -16.69
C SER A 161 -8.10 10.11 -17.81
N ALA A 162 -9.12 9.30 -17.52
CA ALA A 162 -10.12 8.90 -18.51
C ALA A 162 -10.96 10.08 -19.03
N ALA A 163 -11.12 11.14 -18.23
CA ALA A 163 -11.70 12.40 -18.69
C ALA A 163 -10.76 13.14 -19.66
N SER A 164 -9.47 13.28 -19.33
CA SER A 164 -8.46 13.95 -20.19
C SER A 164 -8.36 13.29 -21.57
N THR A 165 -8.27 11.95 -21.60
CA THR A 165 -8.16 11.19 -22.85
C THR A 165 -9.44 11.25 -23.70
N LYS A 166 -10.61 11.52 -23.10
CA LYS A 166 -11.83 11.80 -23.87
C LYS A 166 -11.81 13.19 -24.51
N THR A 167 -11.40 14.23 -23.78
CA THR A 167 -11.25 15.57 -24.36
C THR A 167 -10.19 15.61 -25.46
N GLU A 168 -9.08 14.88 -25.30
CA GLU A 168 -8.05 14.74 -26.35
C GLU A 168 -8.62 14.05 -27.61
N ALA A 169 -9.43 12.99 -27.45
CA ALA A 169 -10.08 12.29 -28.56
C ALA A 169 -11.28 13.05 -29.19
N GLU A 170 -11.80 14.09 -28.54
CA GLU A 170 -12.87 14.94 -29.09
C GLU A 170 -12.32 16.18 -29.84
N GLU A 171 -11.06 16.58 -29.60
CA GLU A 171 -10.39 17.67 -30.34
C GLU A 171 -9.74 17.20 -31.66
N GLU A 172 -9.27 15.95 -31.78
CA GLU A 172 -8.64 15.45 -33.02
C GLU A 172 -9.61 15.27 -34.21
N ASN A 173 -10.93 15.41 -34.01
CA ASN A 173 -11.95 15.16 -35.05
C ASN A 173 -12.48 16.44 -35.74
N LYS A 174 -11.64 17.48 -35.90
CA LYS A 174 -12.03 18.79 -36.48
C LYS A 174 -10.97 19.50 -37.34
N THR A 175 -10.16 18.78 -38.11
CA THR A 175 -9.45 19.34 -39.28
C THR A 175 -9.24 18.28 -40.36
N ASP A 176 -10.06 18.33 -41.40
CA ASP A 176 -9.78 17.89 -42.77
C ASP A 176 -10.79 18.59 -43.71
N ASP A 177 -10.56 18.51 -45.02
CA ASP A 177 -11.28 19.17 -46.14
C ASP A 177 -11.15 20.71 -46.24
N ASP A 178 -10.13 21.19 -46.97
CA ASP A 178 -10.32 21.77 -48.33
C ASP A 178 -8.95 22.08 -49.03
N ASP A 179 -8.86 21.77 -50.33
CA ASP A 179 -7.77 22.16 -51.28
C ASP A 179 -8.27 23.30 -52.23
N GLU A 180 -7.58 23.91 -53.21
CA GLU A 180 -6.32 23.69 -53.98
C GLU A 180 -5.81 25.14 -54.36
N LEU A 181 -4.92 25.54 -55.30
CA LEU A 181 -4.13 25.02 -56.44
C LEU A 181 -2.90 25.97 -56.66
N GLU A 182 -1.78 25.42 -57.16
CA GLU A 182 -0.76 25.97 -58.11
C GLU A 182 -0.22 27.44 -58.17
N GLY A 183 1.04 27.57 -58.66
CA GLY A 183 1.76 28.82 -59.05
C GLY A 183 2.91 29.21 -58.09
N SER A 184 4.21 28.90 -58.31
CA SER A 184 5.18 29.44 -59.31
C SER A 184 5.63 30.90 -59.01
N GLU A 185 6.88 31.35 -59.21
CA GLU A 185 8.09 30.83 -59.90
C GLU A 185 9.41 31.33 -59.23
N ASP A 186 10.56 30.79 -59.67
CA ASP A 186 12.00 31.16 -59.47
C ASP A 186 12.47 32.27 -58.49
N ALA A 187 13.46 31.94 -57.63
CA ALA A 187 14.85 32.48 -57.68
C ALA A 187 15.79 31.98 -56.54
N GLU A 188 17.04 31.64 -56.89
CA GLU A 188 18.19 31.37 -55.98
C GLU A 188 19.21 32.56 -55.99
N PRO A 189 20.33 32.57 -55.22
CA PRO A 189 20.48 32.28 -53.78
C PRO A 189 21.44 33.28 -53.06
N VAL A 190 21.31 33.49 -51.73
CA VAL A 190 22.40 34.10 -50.91
C VAL A 190 22.46 33.47 -49.51
N ALA A 191 23.66 33.20 -48.99
CA ALA A 191 23.87 32.43 -47.75
C ALA A 191 24.32 33.27 -46.55
N ALA A 192 23.85 32.92 -45.33
CA ALA A 192 24.47 33.31 -44.06
C ALA A 192 24.12 32.38 -42.87
N SER A 193 25.07 31.51 -42.50
CA SER A 193 25.48 31.19 -41.12
C SER A 193 24.44 30.99 -39.99
N ALA A 194 24.15 29.73 -39.63
CA ALA A 194 23.67 29.32 -38.29
C ALA A 194 24.16 27.90 -37.91
N PRO A 195 24.38 27.56 -36.63
CA PRO A 195 25.21 26.40 -36.25
C PRO A 195 24.48 25.06 -36.07
N THR A 196 25.28 23.98 -36.11
CA THR A 196 24.88 22.57 -35.98
C THR A 196 24.22 22.22 -34.65
N LYS A 197 22.98 21.73 -34.70
CA LYS A 197 22.32 21.05 -33.56
C LYS A 197 22.41 19.53 -33.70
N SER A 198 23.22 18.91 -32.84
CA SER A 198 23.34 17.45 -32.72
C SER A 198 22.00 16.79 -32.37
N LYS A 199 21.49 15.90 -33.24
CA LYS A 199 20.32 15.05 -32.95
C LYS A 199 20.71 13.91 -32.00
N ARG A 200 20.82 14.23 -30.70
CA ARG A 200 21.12 13.26 -29.64
C ARG A 200 19.92 12.35 -29.35
N SER A 201 19.86 11.25 -30.09
CA SER A 201 19.20 9.97 -29.78
C SER A 201 18.33 9.88 -28.51
N GLN A 202 17.00 9.83 -28.70
CA GLN A 202 16.06 9.21 -27.76
C GLN A 202 15.45 7.95 -28.37
N LYS A 203 16.20 6.84 -28.32
CA LYS A 203 15.66 5.51 -28.60
C LYS A 203 14.74 5.14 -27.43
N LYS A 204 13.41 5.26 -27.61
CA LYS A 204 12.41 4.81 -26.63
C LYS A 204 12.67 3.33 -26.30
N ARG A 205 13.25 3.07 -25.12
CA ARG A 205 13.20 1.76 -24.50
C ARG A 205 11.76 1.57 -24.06
N HIS A 206 11.01 0.74 -24.77
CA HIS A 206 9.88 0.07 -24.14
C HIS A 206 10.46 -0.72 -22.97
N GLN A 207 10.07 -0.36 -21.76
CA GLN A 207 10.14 -1.30 -20.65
C GLN A 207 9.07 -2.33 -20.97
N THR A 208 9.49 -3.54 -21.36
CA THR A 208 8.60 -4.69 -21.30
C THR A 208 8.20 -4.82 -19.84
N GLU A 209 6.90 -4.69 -19.55
CA GLU A 209 6.39 -4.96 -18.22
C GLU A 209 6.55 -6.45 -17.97
N GLU A 210 7.58 -6.84 -17.23
CA GLU A 210 7.65 -8.18 -16.66
C GLU A 210 6.38 -8.38 -15.84
N LYS A 211 5.61 -9.41 -16.21
CA LYS A 211 4.43 -9.85 -15.44
C LYS A 211 4.91 -10.50 -14.15
N VAL A 212 5.31 -9.65 -13.21
CA VAL A 212 5.60 -10.00 -11.83
C VAL A 212 4.36 -10.71 -11.28
N ALA A 213 4.49 -12.01 -11.02
CA ALA A 213 3.39 -12.82 -10.53
C ALA A 213 2.94 -12.31 -9.14
N VAL A 214 1.65 -12.04 -9.01
CA VAL A 214 1.01 -11.61 -7.77
C VAL A 214 0.44 -12.86 -7.09
N LEU A 215 0.94 -13.16 -5.89
CA LEU A 215 0.75 -14.44 -5.23
C LEU A 215 -0.03 -14.28 -3.92
N SER A 216 -1.30 -13.86 -4.03
CA SER A 216 -2.23 -13.67 -2.92
C SER A 216 -3.54 -14.39 -3.21
N GLU A 217 -3.96 -15.33 -2.35
CA GLU A 217 -5.21 -16.10 -2.54
C GLU A 217 -6.50 -15.30 -2.22
N SER A 218 -6.37 -14.05 -1.79
CA SER A 218 -7.49 -13.14 -1.52
C SER A 218 -7.56 -12.00 -2.54
N ASP A 219 -8.48 -12.13 -3.51
CA ASP A 219 -8.76 -11.13 -4.56
C ASP A 219 -9.05 -9.72 -4.03
N GLU A 220 -9.43 -9.58 -2.75
CA GLU A 220 -9.71 -8.29 -2.07
C GLU A 220 -8.64 -7.20 -2.33
N TRP A 221 -7.37 -7.61 -2.48
CA TRP A 221 -6.21 -6.69 -2.49
C TRP A 221 -5.27 -6.87 -3.70
N GLU A 222 -5.59 -7.70 -4.69
CA GLU A 222 -4.77 -7.90 -5.91
C GLU A 222 -4.44 -6.57 -6.61
N TRP A 223 -5.38 -5.63 -6.57
CA TRP A 223 -5.29 -4.29 -7.17
C TRP A 223 -4.25 -3.36 -6.52
N VAL A 224 -3.68 -3.72 -5.36
CA VAL A 224 -2.70 -2.93 -4.60
C VAL A 224 -1.32 -3.03 -5.26
N PRO A 225 -0.68 -1.91 -5.68
CA PRO A 225 0.63 -2.00 -6.31
C PRO A 225 1.71 -2.58 -5.39
N LEU A 226 2.57 -3.46 -5.88
CA LEU A 226 3.62 -4.15 -5.12
C LEU A 226 4.48 -3.19 -4.25
N TYR A 227 4.82 -2.00 -4.76
CA TYR A 227 5.59 -1.02 -3.99
C TYR A 227 4.84 -0.48 -2.75
N VAL A 228 3.51 -0.52 -2.75
CA VAL A 228 2.66 -0.19 -1.59
C VAL A 228 2.66 -1.37 -0.63
N ALA A 229 2.42 -2.58 -1.14
CA ALA A 229 2.38 -3.80 -0.34
C ALA A 229 3.70 -4.04 0.41
N THR A 230 4.82 -4.08 -0.31
CA THR A 230 6.18 -4.19 0.26
C THR A 230 6.47 -3.08 1.27
N GLY A 231 6.04 -1.84 0.97
CA GLY A 231 6.23 -0.69 1.85
C GLY A 231 5.49 -0.86 3.18
N ILE A 232 4.21 -1.22 3.13
CA ILE A 232 3.36 -1.46 4.31
C ILE A 232 3.97 -2.56 5.20
N VAL A 233 4.29 -3.73 4.65
CA VAL A 233 4.73 -4.88 5.46
C VAL A 233 6.08 -4.61 6.13
N LYS A 234 7.05 -4.05 5.38
CA LYS A 234 8.34 -3.65 5.98
C LYS A 234 8.14 -2.58 7.06
N GLU A 235 7.28 -1.59 6.83
CA GLU A 235 6.98 -0.53 7.82
C GLU A 235 6.21 -1.04 9.07
N PHE A 236 5.47 -2.16 8.99
CA PHE A 236 4.97 -2.86 10.19
C PHE A 236 6.12 -3.52 10.98
N CYS A 237 7.00 -4.27 10.30
CA CYS A 237 8.17 -4.91 10.93
C CYS A 237 9.09 -3.89 11.62
N LEU A 238 9.43 -2.79 10.94
CA LEU A 238 10.25 -1.69 11.46
C LEU A 238 9.66 -1.00 12.71
N ARG A 239 8.38 -1.22 13.03
CA ARG A 239 7.69 -0.68 14.22
C ARG A 239 7.37 -1.70 15.30
N GLY A 240 7.79 -2.97 15.13
CA GLY A 240 7.45 -4.04 16.07
C GLY A 240 5.98 -4.48 16.03
N ARG A 241 5.19 -4.01 15.06
CA ARG A 241 3.78 -4.41 14.86
C ARG A 241 3.70 -5.72 14.07
N PHE A 242 4.26 -6.77 14.67
CA PHE A 242 4.55 -8.03 13.97
C PHE A 242 3.30 -8.84 13.63
N ALA A 243 2.25 -8.81 14.46
CA ALA A 243 1.00 -9.51 14.16
C ALA A 243 0.36 -8.95 12.87
N GLU A 244 0.32 -7.63 12.75
CA GLU A 244 -0.20 -6.93 11.59
C GLU A 244 0.75 -7.04 10.37
N ALA A 245 2.06 -7.17 10.60
CA ALA A 245 3.01 -7.50 9.53
C ALA A 245 2.70 -8.87 8.89
N ILE A 246 2.31 -9.87 9.69
CA ILE A 246 1.97 -11.21 9.21
C ILE A 246 0.58 -11.24 8.54
N GLU A 247 -0.39 -10.50 9.07
CA GLU A 247 -1.70 -10.30 8.41
C GLU A 247 -1.51 -9.63 7.03
N ALA A 248 -0.69 -8.58 6.97
CA ALA A 248 -0.34 -7.89 5.73
C ALA A 248 0.48 -8.78 4.78
N TYR A 249 1.37 -9.64 5.29
CA TYR A 249 2.12 -10.62 4.51
C TYR A 249 1.21 -11.66 3.83
N ALA A 250 0.16 -12.12 4.52
CA ALA A 250 -0.78 -13.09 3.98
C ALA A 250 -1.77 -12.49 2.98
N SER A 251 -2.29 -11.29 3.27
CA SER A 251 -3.37 -10.64 2.51
C SER A 251 -2.92 -9.82 1.30
N LEU A 252 -1.69 -9.31 1.27
CA LEU A 252 -1.23 -8.39 0.23
C LEU A 252 -0.53 -9.09 -0.95
N PRO A 253 -0.58 -8.49 -2.16
CA PRO A 253 0.12 -8.97 -3.34
C PRO A 253 1.63 -8.78 -3.20
N LEU A 254 2.32 -9.83 -2.74
CA LEU A 254 3.78 -9.91 -2.59
C LEU A 254 4.39 -10.94 -3.54
N THR A 255 5.65 -10.71 -3.93
CA THR A 255 6.50 -11.66 -4.67
C THR A 255 7.34 -12.51 -3.73
N ASP A 256 7.83 -13.65 -4.20
CA ASP A 256 8.67 -14.57 -3.40
C ASP A 256 9.96 -13.90 -2.90
N ALA A 257 10.59 -13.06 -3.73
CA ALA A 257 11.75 -12.25 -3.33
C ALA A 257 11.41 -11.27 -2.19
N VAL A 258 10.23 -10.63 -2.23
CA VAL A 258 9.77 -9.76 -1.12
C VAL A 258 9.39 -10.59 0.12
N ARG A 259 8.83 -11.78 -0.07
CA ARG A 259 8.53 -12.72 1.02
C ARG A 259 9.80 -13.18 1.74
N GLN A 260 10.90 -13.42 1.01
CA GLN A 260 12.23 -13.74 1.53
C GLN A 260 12.86 -12.54 2.26
N ASP A 261 12.82 -11.34 1.67
CA ASP A 261 13.24 -10.07 2.31
C ASP A 261 12.60 -9.87 3.70
N ILE A 262 11.33 -10.22 3.85
CA ILE A 262 10.57 -10.06 5.10
C ILE A 262 11.00 -11.10 6.15
N VAL A 263 11.34 -12.33 5.74
CA VAL A 263 11.92 -13.34 6.64
C VAL A 263 13.27 -12.87 7.16
N GLN A 264 14.17 -12.38 6.28
CA GLN A 264 15.48 -11.86 6.68
C GLN A 264 15.31 -10.70 7.68
N LEU A 265 14.44 -9.74 7.37
CA LEU A 265 14.16 -8.60 8.26
C LEU A 265 13.67 -9.03 9.65
N LEU A 266 12.88 -10.10 9.76
CA LEU A 266 12.45 -10.64 11.05
C LEU A 266 13.56 -11.39 11.81
N GLN A 267 14.52 -12.00 11.10
CA GLN A 267 15.72 -12.56 11.72
C GLN A 267 16.69 -11.47 12.19
N ASP A 268 16.85 -10.39 11.43
CA ASP A 268 17.70 -9.24 11.79
C ASP A 268 17.20 -8.53 13.06
N TYR A 269 15.89 -8.61 13.34
CA TYR A 269 15.27 -8.16 14.60
C TYR A 269 15.20 -9.25 15.70
N GLU A 270 15.82 -10.41 15.50
CA GLU A 270 15.82 -11.57 16.42
C GLU A 270 14.41 -12.08 16.80
N GLN A 271 13.40 -11.85 15.95
CA GLN A 271 12.00 -12.18 16.23
C GLN A 271 11.67 -13.64 15.89
N PHE A 272 12.45 -14.57 16.44
CA PHE A 272 12.34 -16.01 16.15
C PHE A 272 10.90 -16.58 16.29
N PRO A 273 10.08 -16.21 17.30
CA PRO A 273 8.69 -16.68 17.38
C PRO A 273 7.83 -16.20 16.19
N THR A 274 8.03 -14.97 15.76
CA THR A 274 7.35 -14.35 14.60
C THR A 274 7.78 -15.04 13.30
N VAL A 275 9.06 -15.39 13.15
CA VAL A 275 9.56 -16.16 12.01
C VAL A 275 8.84 -17.50 11.92
N LEU A 276 8.77 -18.28 13.01
CA LEU A 276 8.10 -19.59 12.97
C LEU A 276 6.62 -19.50 12.58
N TYR A 277 5.88 -18.55 13.16
CA TYR A 277 4.48 -18.35 12.80
C TYR A 277 4.29 -17.83 11.37
N LEU A 278 5.23 -17.05 10.83
CA LEU A 278 5.22 -16.69 9.40
C LEU A 278 5.42 -17.92 8.50
N TYR A 279 6.24 -18.90 8.89
CA TYR A 279 6.39 -20.16 8.15
C TYR A 279 5.15 -21.05 8.24
N GLU A 280 4.43 -21.07 9.38
CA GLU A 280 3.12 -21.70 9.49
C GLU A 280 2.09 -21.04 8.57
N VAL A 281 2.05 -19.70 8.54
CA VAL A 281 1.17 -18.91 7.66
C VAL A 281 1.52 -19.09 6.18
N HIS A 282 2.80 -19.06 5.81
CA HIS A 282 3.24 -19.24 4.42
C HIS A 282 2.83 -20.62 3.87
N ARG A 283 3.00 -21.69 4.66
CA ARG A 283 2.50 -23.04 4.33
C ARG A 283 0.98 -23.08 4.11
N ALA A 284 0.22 -22.19 4.77
CA ALA A 284 -1.23 -22.10 4.65
C ALA A 284 -1.71 -21.30 3.41
N ILE A 285 -0.83 -20.52 2.74
CA ILE A 285 -1.10 -19.84 1.45
C ILE A 285 -0.96 -20.84 0.26
N GLY A 286 -0.69 -22.11 0.55
CA GLY A 286 -0.78 -23.20 -0.42
C GLY A 286 0.35 -23.25 -1.45
N THR A 287 0.11 -23.99 -2.54
CA THR A 287 1.12 -24.34 -3.55
C THR A 287 1.35 -23.26 -4.62
N ASN A 288 0.74 -22.09 -4.47
CA ASN A 288 0.82 -20.99 -5.42
C ASN A 288 2.04 -20.08 -5.21
N VAL A 289 2.83 -20.32 -4.16
CA VAL A 289 3.98 -19.52 -3.72
C VAL A 289 5.22 -20.40 -3.68
N GLU A 290 6.41 -19.85 -3.98
CA GLU A 290 7.65 -20.64 -3.84
C GLU A 290 7.93 -20.95 -2.36
N PRO A 291 8.38 -22.17 -2.02
CA PRO A 291 8.70 -22.53 -0.65
C PRO A 291 9.88 -21.68 -0.14
N LEU A 292 9.67 -21.00 1.00
CA LEU A 292 10.74 -20.28 1.70
C LEU A 292 11.94 -21.20 1.98
N ASP A 293 13.14 -20.61 2.02
CA ASP A 293 14.33 -21.31 2.49
C ASP A 293 14.13 -21.81 3.93
N VAL A 294 14.69 -22.95 4.31
CA VAL A 294 14.42 -23.59 5.61
C VAL A 294 15.51 -23.31 6.65
N ALA A 295 16.71 -22.86 6.23
CA ALA A 295 17.74 -22.43 7.18
C ALA A 295 17.25 -21.33 8.17
N PRO A 296 16.41 -20.35 7.78
CA PRO A 296 15.84 -19.39 8.72
C PRO A 296 14.91 -20.00 9.78
N GLU A 297 14.09 -20.99 9.42
CA GLU A 297 13.17 -21.67 10.34
C GLU A 297 13.94 -22.53 11.35
N LEU A 298 14.93 -23.31 10.87
CA LEU A 298 15.76 -24.16 11.74
C LEU A 298 16.60 -23.32 12.71
N ASN A 299 17.15 -22.18 12.24
CA ASN A 299 17.81 -21.22 13.13
C ASN A 299 16.84 -20.68 14.20
N ALA A 300 15.61 -20.30 13.81
CA ALA A 300 14.62 -19.82 14.77
C ALA A 300 14.19 -20.88 15.80
N LEU A 301 13.98 -22.14 15.38
CA LEU A 301 13.71 -23.27 16.28
C LEU A 301 14.88 -23.51 17.24
N LYS A 302 16.12 -23.50 16.75
CA LYS A 302 17.36 -23.68 17.54
C LYS A 302 17.55 -22.57 18.56
N LYS A 303 17.37 -21.30 18.17
CA LYS A 303 17.45 -20.13 19.06
C LYS A 303 16.39 -20.13 20.15
N LEU A 304 15.25 -20.78 19.92
CA LEU A 304 14.19 -20.99 20.91
C LEU A 304 14.34 -22.31 21.70
N GLY A 305 15.43 -23.07 21.52
CA GLY A 305 15.71 -24.31 22.24
C GLY A 305 14.84 -25.50 21.83
N ARG A 306 14.07 -25.42 20.75
CA ARG A 306 13.10 -26.44 20.29
C ARG A 306 13.80 -27.57 19.51
N LEU A 307 14.86 -28.15 20.08
CA LEU A 307 15.79 -29.06 19.39
C LEU A 307 15.12 -30.36 18.86
N GLU A 308 14.08 -30.86 19.52
CA GLU A 308 13.30 -32.00 19.02
C GLU A 308 12.59 -31.66 17.70
N GLU A 309 12.09 -30.43 17.57
CA GLU A 309 11.44 -29.92 16.36
C GLU A 309 12.45 -29.55 15.27
N VAL A 310 13.65 -29.06 15.63
CA VAL A 310 14.77 -28.91 14.68
C VAL A 310 15.08 -30.26 14.03
N ASN A 311 15.21 -31.32 14.83
CA ASN A 311 15.45 -32.67 14.33
C ASN A 311 14.30 -33.19 13.48
N ALA A 312 13.04 -33.06 13.94
CA ALA A 312 11.87 -33.49 13.19
C ALA A 312 11.79 -32.78 11.82
N ARG A 313 11.91 -31.44 11.79
CA ARG A 313 11.91 -30.66 10.55
C ARG A 313 13.07 -31.03 9.64
N PHE A 314 14.28 -31.21 10.15
CA PHE A 314 15.42 -31.63 9.34
C PHE A 314 15.18 -33.00 8.67
N GLN A 315 14.57 -33.97 9.36
CA GLN A 315 14.23 -35.28 8.80
C GLN A 315 13.08 -35.22 7.77
N GLU A 316 12.17 -34.24 7.86
CA GLU A 316 11.13 -33.98 6.85
C GLU A 316 11.68 -33.36 5.55
N LEU A 317 12.92 -32.83 5.55
CA LEU A 317 13.48 -32.14 4.38
C LEU A 317 13.87 -33.07 3.23
N PRO A 318 13.74 -32.62 1.97
CA PRO A 318 14.40 -33.26 0.84
C PRO A 318 15.91 -33.35 1.06
N VAL A 319 16.51 -34.48 0.70
CA VAL A 319 17.96 -34.76 0.84
C VAL A 319 18.86 -33.65 0.26
N LYS A 320 18.39 -32.97 -0.80
CA LYS A 320 19.09 -31.81 -1.40
C LYS A 320 19.24 -30.60 -0.46
N GLN A 321 18.29 -30.39 0.45
CA GLN A 321 18.34 -29.32 1.45
C GLN A 321 19.09 -29.78 2.72
N GLN A 322 18.91 -31.04 3.14
CA GLN A 322 19.75 -31.67 4.20
C GLN A 322 21.25 -31.65 3.85
N GLY A 323 21.59 -31.69 2.56
CA GLY A 323 22.95 -31.59 2.03
C GLY A 323 23.55 -30.18 1.95
N ARG A 324 22.83 -29.12 2.35
CA ARG A 324 23.38 -27.75 2.35
C ARG A 324 24.26 -27.50 3.57
N ALA A 325 25.43 -26.89 3.37
CA ALA A 325 26.41 -26.64 4.43
C ALA A 325 25.90 -25.70 5.54
N ASP A 326 25.01 -24.75 5.24
CA ASP A 326 24.40 -23.85 6.24
C ASP A 326 23.34 -24.55 7.08
N VAL A 327 22.55 -25.44 6.47
CA VAL A 327 21.61 -26.34 7.18
C VAL A 327 22.37 -27.34 8.04
N GLN A 328 23.45 -27.94 7.54
CA GLN A 328 24.30 -28.88 8.29
C GLN A 328 24.94 -28.23 9.51
N LYS A 329 25.50 -27.02 9.35
CA LYS A 329 26.06 -26.26 10.49
C LYS A 329 25.01 -25.99 11.59
N LEU A 330 23.75 -25.74 11.22
CA LEU A 330 22.66 -25.60 12.19
C LEU A 330 22.35 -26.90 12.96
N MET A 331 22.78 -28.07 12.49
CA MET A 331 22.68 -29.36 13.21
C MET A 331 23.93 -29.71 14.04
N GLU A 332 25.09 -29.11 13.72
CA GLU A 332 26.39 -29.43 14.34
C GLU A 332 26.76 -28.52 15.54
N ASP A 333 26.39 -27.23 15.48
CA ASP A 333 26.64 -26.22 16.55
C ASP A 333 25.74 -26.37 17.81
#